data_AF-A0A642PW39-F1
#
_entry.id   AF-A0A642PW39-F1
#
_cell.length_a   1.000
_cell.length_b   1.000
_cell.length_c   1.000
_cell.angle_alpha   90.00
_cell.angle_beta   90.00
_cell.angle_gamma   90.00
#
_symmetry.space_group_name_H-M   'P 1'
#
loop_
_entity.id
_entity.type
_entity.pdbx_description
1 polymer ?
#
loop_
_entity_poly.entity_id
_entity_poly.type
_entity_poly.pdbx_seq_one_letter_code
_entity_poly.pdbx_strand_id
1 'polypeptide(L)'
;MYIAEITERLLEVNRLLLKYIKDTELTFEENLVFSGFYHDYKDINSIINSAEKELNDSPAILMEQAKALSAATSDFLATYESHEDIFGSYNPQPVCDRHIKPLEKEYDSIAYAASQLWKRYSQMSVRMDYLNPEDDDYKDIEKESEEVKARYEAAKAKSDETYRFYTAEREKTAKLYFFEMIYLEMLVVRMKRIADSIIKDIEELKSEGKI
;
A
#
# COMPACT_ATOMS: atom_id res chain seq x y z
N MET A 1 -17.50 16.66 1.91
CA MET A 1 -16.07 17.00 1.66
C MET A 1 -15.22 15.78 1.23
N TYR A 2 -15.64 15.03 0.21
CA TYR A 2 -14.86 13.93 -0.37
C TYR A 2 -14.03 14.39 -1.59
N ILE A 3 -14.57 15.33 -2.38
CA ILE A 3 -13.92 15.88 -3.58
C ILE A 3 -12.68 16.74 -3.24
N ALA A 4 -12.74 17.50 -2.14
CA ALA A 4 -11.59 18.29 -1.69
C ALA A 4 -10.40 17.41 -1.31
N GLU A 5 -10.65 16.31 -0.58
CA GLU A 5 -9.62 15.32 -0.21
C GLU A 5 -9.00 14.67 -1.45
N ILE A 6 -9.83 14.24 -2.42
CA ILE A 6 -9.34 13.70 -3.70
C ILE A 6 -8.44 14.72 -4.41
N THR A 7 -8.84 15.99 -4.42
CA THR A 7 -8.08 17.06 -5.08
C THR A 7 -6.72 17.24 -4.41
N GLU A 8 -6.65 17.29 -3.08
CA GLU A 8 -5.39 17.40 -2.34
C GLU A 8 -4.46 16.22 -2.63
N ARG A 9 -5.00 15.00 -2.61
CA ARG A 9 -4.23 13.78 -2.92
C ARG A 9 -3.76 13.75 -4.38
N LEU A 10 -4.56 14.27 -5.32
CA LEU A 10 -4.17 14.38 -6.73
C LEU A 10 -3.07 15.43 -6.94
N LEU A 11 -3.09 16.54 -6.19
CA LEU A 11 -2.01 17.52 -6.22
C LEU A 11 -0.68 16.93 -5.74
N GLU A 12 -0.71 16.04 -4.74
CA GLU A 12 0.47 15.28 -4.32
C GLU A 12 0.98 14.37 -5.46
N VAL A 13 0.08 13.66 -6.14
CA VAL A 13 0.41 12.85 -7.32
C VAL A 13 1.07 13.74 -8.40
N ASN A 14 0.48 14.89 -8.73
CA ASN A 14 1.03 15.82 -9.73
C ASN A 14 2.45 16.29 -9.38
N ARG A 15 2.69 16.60 -8.10
CA ARG A 15 4.03 16.97 -7.61
C ARG A 15 5.04 15.83 -7.82
N LEU A 16 4.63 14.60 -7.56
CA LEU A 16 5.49 13.42 -7.73
C LEU A 16 5.71 13.04 -9.19
N LEU A 17 4.75 13.29 -10.08
CA LEU A 17 4.95 13.17 -11.53
C LEU A 17 6.10 14.07 -12.00
N LEU A 18 6.06 15.36 -11.62
CA LEU A 18 7.10 16.32 -11.98
C LEU A 18 8.47 15.94 -11.41
N LYS A 19 8.50 15.40 -10.18
CA LYS A 19 9.72 14.86 -9.59
C LYS A 19 10.24 13.67 -10.41
N TYR A 20 9.38 12.73 -10.77
CA TYR A 20 9.76 11.56 -11.55
C TYR A 20 10.27 11.92 -12.94
N ILE A 21 9.63 12.88 -13.62
CA ILE A 21 10.11 13.39 -14.92
C ILE A 21 11.54 13.93 -14.81
N LYS A 22 11.85 14.64 -13.72
CA LYS A 22 13.16 15.26 -13.51
C LYS A 22 14.24 14.25 -13.14
N ASP A 23 13.95 13.38 -12.18
CA ASP A 23 14.97 12.55 -11.53
C ASP A 23 14.95 11.11 -12.03
N THR A 24 13.89 10.68 -12.73
CA THR A 24 13.62 9.29 -13.18
C THR A 24 13.63 8.25 -12.07
N GLU A 25 13.59 8.69 -10.82
CA GLU A 25 13.59 7.85 -9.64
C GLU A 25 12.68 8.43 -8.56
N LEU A 26 11.93 7.55 -7.90
CA LEU A 26 11.13 7.84 -6.72
C LEU A 26 11.47 6.81 -5.64
N THR A 27 11.35 7.20 -4.38
CA THR A 27 11.45 6.26 -3.26
C THR A 27 10.27 5.28 -3.24
N PHE A 28 10.38 4.19 -2.47
CA PHE A 28 9.26 3.23 -2.34
C PHE A 28 7.97 3.92 -1.88
N GLU A 29 8.06 4.77 -0.84
CA GLU A 29 6.91 5.50 -0.31
C GLU A 29 6.31 6.49 -1.30
N GLU A 30 7.14 7.16 -2.11
CA GLU A 30 6.65 8.06 -3.14
C GLU A 30 5.95 7.31 -4.28
N ASN A 31 6.45 6.14 -4.68
CA ASN A 31 5.76 5.29 -5.65
C ASN A 31 4.43 4.74 -5.09
N LEU A 32 4.35 4.46 -3.79
CA LEU A 32 3.11 4.05 -3.15
C LEU A 32 2.01 5.10 -3.26
N VAL A 33 2.34 6.39 -3.35
CA VAL A 33 1.33 7.45 -3.57
C VAL A 33 0.57 7.22 -4.87
N PHE A 34 1.23 6.78 -5.94
CA PHE A 34 0.57 6.49 -7.22
C PHE A 34 -0.42 5.34 -7.13
N SER A 35 0.06 4.16 -6.71
CA SER A 35 -0.80 2.97 -6.57
C SER A 35 -1.89 3.16 -5.51
N GLY A 36 -1.58 3.86 -4.42
CA GLY A 36 -2.51 4.19 -3.34
C GLY A 36 -3.64 5.06 -3.84
N PHE A 37 -3.33 6.17 -4.53
CA PHE A 37 -4.36 7.03 -5.11
C PHE A 37 -5.32 6.26 -6.02
N TYR A 38 -4.78 5.40 -6.89
CA TYR A 38 -5.63 4.55 -7.72
C TYR A 38 -6.52 3.63 -6.89
N HIS A 39 -5.97 2.91 -5.91
CA HIS A 39 -6.73 1.95 -5.13
C HIS A 39 -7.78 2.59 -4.22
N ASP A 40 -7.50 3.78 -3.70
CA ASP A 40 -8.39 4.51 -2.79
C ASP A 40 -9.58 5.13 -3.55
N TYR A 41 -9.38 5.51 -4.81
CA TYR A 41 -10.37 6.28 -5.58
C TYR A 41 -10.87 5.64 -6.88
N LYS A 42 -10.48 4.39 -7.20
CA LYS A 42 -10.99 3.67 -8.38
C LYS A 42 -12.50 3.46 -8.39
N ASP A 43 -13.15 3.46 -7.22
CA ASP A 43 -14.62 3.42 -7.15
C ASP A 43 -15.16 4.82 -7.38
N ILE A 44 -15.59 5.08 -8.61
CA ILE A 44 -16.11 6.37 -9.02
C ILE A 44 -17.50 6.66 -8.41
N ASN A 45 -18.25 5.64 -8.02
CA ASN A 45 -19.62 5.82 -7.51
C ASN A 45 -19.61 6.58 -6.17
N SER A 46 -18.57 6.41 -5.35
CA SER A 46 -18.41 7.17 -4.11
C SER A 46 -18.28 8.68 -4.38
N ILE A 47 -17.62 9.07 -5.48
CA ILE A 47 -17.46 10.48 -5.89
C ILE A 47 -18.81 11.07 -6.26
N ILE A 48 -19.57 10.35 -7.10
CA ILE A 48 -20.90 10.77 -7.55
C ILE A 48 -21.86 10.90 -6.37
N ASN A 49 -21.94 9.89 -5.51
CA ASN A 49 -22.80 9.91 -4.32
C ASN A 49 -22.44 11.08 -3.38
N SER A 50 -21.15 11.37 -3.21
CA SER A 50 -20.73 12.53 -2.41
C SER A 50 -21.11 13.85 -3.07
N ALA A 51 -21.04 13.95 -4.39
CA ALA A 51 -21.41 15.15 -5.12
C ALA A 51 -22.92 15.42 -5.02
N GLU A 52 -23.76 14.40 -5.22
CA GLU A 52 -25.22 14.52 -5.09
C GLU A 52 -25.63 14.97 -3.69
N LYS A 53 -24.98 14.46 -2.64
CA LYS A 53 -25.24 14.89 -1.27
C LYS A 53 -24.85 16.36 -1.08
N GLU A 54 -23.64 16.73 -1.47
CA GLU A 54 -23.13 18.10 -1.31
C GLU A 54 -23.90 19.12 -2.17
N LEU A 55 -24.47 18.69 -3.31
CA LEU A 55 -25.34 19.53 -4.13
C LEU A 55 -26.59 19.96 -3.37
N ASN A 56 -27.17 19.07 -2.56
CA ASN A 56 -28.34 19.41 -1.74
C ASN A 56 -27.98 20.29 -0.53
N ASP A 57 -26.78 20.13 0.01
CA ASP A 57 -26.33 20.84 1.21
C ASP A 57 -25.76 22.24 0.87
N SER A 58 -24.87 22.33 -0.13
CA SER A 58 -24.22 23.57 -0.55
C SER A 58 -23.69 23.51 -1.99
N PRO A 59 -24.52 23.89 -3.00
CA PRO A 59 -24.11 23.95 -4.40
C PRO A 59 -22.89 24.85 -4.66
N ALA A 60 -22.72 25.92 -3.87
CA ALA A 60 -21.59 26.84 -4.02
C ALA A 60 -20.25 26.18 -3.63
N ILE A 61 -20.22 25.45 -2.51
CA ILE A 61 -19.03 24.72 -2.06
C ILE A 61 -18.71 23.60 -3.05
N LEU A 62 -19.73 22.85 -3.50
CA LEU A 62 -19.54 21.81 -4.50
C LEU A 62 -18.96 22.37 -5.80
N MET A 63 -19.43 23.53 -6.26
CA MET A 63 -18.88 24.21 -7.45
C MET A 63 -17.39 24.52 -7.29
N GLU A 64 -16.97 25.08 -6.16
CA GLU A 64 -15.56 25.39 -5.91
C GLU A 64 -14.70 24.12 -5.90
N GLN A 65 -15.17 23.08 -5.22
CA GLN A 65 -14.48 21.78 -5.17
C GLN A 65 -14.37 21.13 -6.55
N ALA A 66 -15.44 21.17 -7.35
CA ALA A 66 -15.44 20.62 -8.70
C ALA A 66 -14.48 21.39 -9.62
N LYS A 67 -14.42 22.73 -9.52
CA LYS A 67 -13.45 23.55 -10.26
C LYS A 67 -12.01 23.22 -9.89
N ALA A 68 -11.73 23.05 -8.60
CA ALA A 68 -10.40 22.68 -8.13
C ALA A 68 -9.99 21.28 -8.63
N LEU A 69 -10.90 20.30 -8.58
CA LEU A 69 -10.64 18.96 -9.12
C LEU A 69 -10.46 19.00 -10.64
N SER A 70 -11.27 19.76 -11.38
CA SER A 70 -11.12 19.92 -12.84
C SER A 70 -9.77 20.52 -13.21
N ALA A 71 -9.28 21.51 -12.46
CA ALA A 71 -7.95 22.08 -12.66
C ALA A 71 -6.85 21.05 -12.38
N ALA A 72 -6.87 20.38 -11.22
CA ALA A 72 -5.85 19.40 -10.84
C ALA A 72 -5.79 18.19 -11.80
N THR A 73 -6.95 17.73 -12.29
CA THR A 73 -7.03 16.66 -13.31
C THR A 73 -6.52 17.13 -14.67
N SER A 74 -6.77 18.40 -15.05
CA SER A 74 -6.23 18.96 -16.29
C SER A 74 -4.70 19.09 -16.24
N ASP A 75 -4.15 19.52 -15.10
CA ASP A 75 -2.70 19.59 -14.88
C ASP A 75 -2.04 18.22 -14.95
N PHE A 76 -2.67 17.20 -14.34
CA PHE A 76 -2.22 15.80 -14.44
C PHE A 76 -2.16 15.37 -15.91
N LEU A 77 -3.27 15.51 -16.64
CA LEU A 77 -3.39 15.00 -18.01
C LEU A 77 -2.43 15.71 -18.96
N ALA A 78 -2.30 17.02 -18.84
CA ALA A 78 -1.32 17.78 -19.62
C ALA A 78 0.12 17.32 -19.35
N THR A 79 0.46 17.06 -18.07
CA THR A 79 1.77 16.55 -17.68
C THR A 79 2.01 15.14 -18.25
N TYR A 80 1.02 14.28 -18.14
CA TYR A 80 1.06 12.89 -18.61
C TYR A 80 1.22 12.81 -20.13
N GLU A 81 0.35 13.49 -20.89
CA GLU A 81 0.38 13.52 -22.35
C GLU A 81 1.71 14.09 -22.89
N SER A 82 2.29 15.09 -22.21
CA SER A 82 3.55 15.69 -22.61
C SER A 82 4.78 14.79 -22.37
N HIS A 83 4.65 13.73 -21.57
CA HIS A 83 5.75 12.83 -21.17
C HIS A 83 5.31 11.35 -21.22
N GLU A 84 4.46 11.00 -22.20
CA GLU A 84 3.92 9.66 -22.36
C GLU A 84 5.03 8.60 -22.51
N ASP A 85 6.16 8.95 -23.13
CA ASP A 85 7.34 8.10 -23.27
C ASP A 85 7.96 7.73 -21.92
N ILE A 86 8.04 8.69 -21.00
CA ILE A 86 8.55 8.48 -19.64
C ILE A 86 7.57 7.58 -18.88
N PHE A 87 6.28 7.92 -18.86
CA PHE A 87 5.29 7.18 -18.08
C PHE A 87 4.95 5.80 -18.67
N GLY A 88 5.06 5.62 -19.98
CA GLY A 88 4.91 4.33 -20.64
C GLY A 88 6.05 3.36 -20.32
N SER A 89 7.21 3.87 -19.90
CA SER A 89 8.35 3.07 -19.44
C SER A 89 8.42 2.90 -17.92
N TYR A 90 7.44 3.43 -17.18
CA TYR A 90 7.40 3.34 -15.72
C TYR A 90 7.40 1.89 -15.25
N ASN A 91 8.36 1.55 -14.37
CA ASN A 91 8.50 0.22 -13.80
C ASN A 91 8.80 0.29 -12.30
N PRO A 92 7.83 -0.09 -11.43
CA PRO A 92 8.02 -0.06 -9.98
C PRO A 92 8.76 -1.29 -9.42
N GLN A 93 8.93 -2.37 -10.20
CA GLN A 93 9.47 -3.63 -9.69
C GLN A 93 10.88 -3.49 -9.07
N PRO A 94 11.83 -2.73 -9.64
CA PRO A 94 13.15 -2.57 -9.03
C PRO A 94 13.11 -1.93 -7.65
N VAL A 95 12.24 -0.93 -7.43
CA VAL A 95 12.12 -0.27 -6.11
C VAL A 95 11.40 -1.18 -5.12
N CYS A 96 10.36 -1.90 -5.55
CA CYS A 96 9.70 -2.92 -4.75
C CYS A 96 10.66 -4.02 -4.29
N ASP A 97 11.48 -4.55 -5.20
CA ASP A 97 12.49 -5.57 -4.92
C ASP A 97 13.52 -5.09 -3.90
N ARG A 98 13.98 -3.84 -4.03
CA ARG A 98 14.92 -3.24 -3.07
C ARG A 98 14.31 -3.10 -1.68
N HIS A 99 13.00 -2.85 -1.59
CA HIS A 99 12.26 -2.73 -0.34
C HIS A 99 12.02 -4.08 0.34
N ILE A 100 11.53 -5.07 -0.41
CA ILE A 100 11.00 -6.31 0.20
C ILE A 100 12.06 -7.39 0.44
N LYS A 101 13.10 -7.48 -0.40
CA LYS A 101 14.13 -8.54 -0.30
C LYS A 101 14.92 -8.53 1.01
N PRO A 102 15.31 -7.38 1.60
CA PRO A 102 15.96 -7.38 2.91
C PRO A 102 15.07 -7.96 4.01
N LEU A 103 13.76 -7.64 3.97
CA LEU A 103 12.78 -8.11 4.96
C LEU A 103 12.53 -9.61 4.84
N GLU A 104 12.44 -10.13 3.61
CA GLU A 104 12.35 -11.56 3.34
C GLU A 104 13.56 -12.31 3.92
N LYS A 105 14.77 -11.83 3.63
CA LYS A 105 16.02 -12.43 4.14
C LYS A 105 16.10 -12.42 5.67
N GLU A 106 15.64 -11.35 6.30
CA GLU A 106 15.61 -11.26 7.76
C GLU A 106 14.64 -12.28 8.36
N TYR A 107 13.43 -12.36 7.82
CA TYR A 107 12.43 -13.36 8.21
C TYR A 107 12.98 -14.79 8.03
N ASP A 108 13.51 -15.12 6.85
CA ASP A 108 14.02 -16.45 6.53
C ASP A 108 15.15 -16.88 7.48
N SER A 109 16.04 -15.96 7.82
CA SER A 109 17.14 -16.19 8.77
C SER A 109 16.62 -16.53 10.17
N ILE A 110 15.65 -15.74 10.67
CA ILE A 110 15.06 -15.95 12.00
C ILE A 110 14.23 -17.24 12.04
N ALA A 111 13.42 -17.49 11.00
CA ALA A 111 12.63 -18.69 10.87
C ALA A 111 13.53 -19.94 10.80
N TYR A 112 14.64 -19.87 10.08
CA TYR A 112 15.63 -20.93 10.03
C TYR A 112 16.24 -21.21 11.41
N ALA A 113 16.66 -20.17 12.15
CA ALA A 113 17.20 -20.33 13.50
C ALA A 113 16.19 -20.99 14.46
N ALA A 114 14.92 -20.56 14.42
CA ALA A 114 13.85 -21.19 15.20
C ALA A 114 13.66 -22.66 14.82
N SER A 115 13.72 -23.00 13.52
CA SER A 115 13.59 -24.38 13.04
C SER A 115 14.72 -25.30 13.53
N GLN A 116 15.95 -24.78 13.66
CA GLN A 116 17.08 -25.56 14.18
C GLN A 116 16.91 -25.85 15.68
N LEU A 117 16.41 -24.88 16.45
CA LEU A 117 16.10 -25.07 17.87
C LEU A 117 14.97 -26.08 18.07
N TRP A 118 13.92 -25.99 17.26
CA TRP A 118 12.82 -26.96 17.25
C TRP A 118 13.31 -28.38 16.96
N LYS A 119 14.18 -28.54 15.95
CA LYS A 119 14.78 -29.82 15.59
C LYS A 119 15.58 -30.41 16.75
N ARG A 120 16.41 -29.59 17.42
CA ARG A 120 17.21 -30.04 18.57
C ARG A 120 16.33 -30.45 19.74
N TYR A 121 15.36 -29.61 20.11
CA TYR A 121 14.40 -29.92 21.16
C TYR A 121 13.65 -31.24 20.89
N SER A 122 13.15 -31.42 19.66
CA SER A 122 12.45 -32.63 19.25
C SER A 122 13.32 -33.89 19.36
N GLN A 123 14.60 -33.80 18.97
CA GLN A 123 15.55 -34.92 19.09
C GLN A 123 15.82 -35.28 20.55
N MET A 124 15.92 -34.29 21.44
CA MET A 124 16.13 -34.51 22.87
C MET A 124 14.90 -35.15 23.52
N SER A 125 13.71 -34.66 23.20
CA SER A 125 12.44 -35.26 23.64
C SER A 125 12.36 -36.73 23.23
N VAL A 126 12.65 -37.05 21.97
CA VAL A 126 12.66 -38.44 21.47
C VAL A 126 13.70 -39.29 22.22
N ARG A 127 14.86 -38.74 22.58
CA ARG A 127 15.88 -39.48 23.35
C ARG A 127 15.40 -39.78 24.77
N MET A 128 14.72 -38.84 25.41
CA MET A 128 14.18 -39.00 26.76
C MET A 128 13.14 -40.11 26.85
N ASP A 129 12.36 -40.34 25.78
CA ASP A 129 11.36 -41.44 25.73
C ASP A 129 11.96 -42.84 25.91
N TYR A 130 13.29 -42.99 25.76
CA TYR A 130 14.00 -44.26 25.94
C TYR A 130 14.77 -44.38 27.27
N LEU A 131 14.68 -43.38 28.16
CA LEU A 131 15.41 -43.34 29.43
C LEU A 131 14.45 -43.48 30.62
N ASN A 132 14.95 -44.00 31.74
CA ASN A 132 14.19 -44.01 32.98
C ASN A 132 14.26 -42.63 33.63
N PRO A 133 13.13 -42.00 34.01
CA PRO A 133 13.10 -40.67 34.63
C PRO A 133 13.95 -40.50 35.90
N GLU A 134 14.24 -41.61 36.60
CA GLU A 134 15.05 -41.58 37.80
C GLU A 134 16.57 -41.50 37.52
N ASP A 135 17.01 -41.84 36.30
CA ASP A 135 18.41 -41.86 35.92
C ASP A 135 18.98 -40.44 35.79
N ASP A 136 20.23 -40.25 36.20
CA ASP A 136 20.91 -38.95 36.11
C ASP A 136 21.00 -38.46 34.65
N ASP A 137 21.20 -39.38 33.69
CA ASP A 137 21.20 -39.10 32.25
C ASP A 137 19.87 -38.49 31.76
N TYR A 138 18.73 -38.92 32.33
CA TYR A 138 17.43 -38.33 31.99
C TYR A 138 17.34 -36.91 32.51
N LYS A 139 17.71 -36.68 33.77
CA LYS A 139 17.63 -35.36 34.44
C LYS A 139 18.53 -34.31 33.76
N ASP A 140 19.70 -34.73 33.29
CA ASP A 140 20.62 -33.86 32.55
C ASP A 140 20.03 -33.43 31.19
N ILE A 141 19.45 -34.39 30.44
CA ILE A 141 18.82 -34.10 29.14
C ILE A 141 17.55 -33.26 29.34
N GLU A 142 16.76 -33.52 30.38
CA GLU A 142 15.57 -32.75 30.72
C GLU A 142 15.91 -31.27 30.91
N LYS A 143 16.93 -30.98 31.74
CA LYS A 143 17.40 -29.62 31.98
C LYS A 143 17.85 -28.92 30.69
N GLU A 144 18.68 -29.59 29.88
CA GLU A 144 19.14 -29.03 28.61
C GLU A 144 17.95 -28.83 27.63
N SER A 145 16.96 -29.73 27.65
CA SER A 145 15.80 -29.66 26.77
C SER A 145 14.92 -28.45 27.08
N GLU A 146 14.71 -28.13 28.35
CA GLU A 146 13.95 -26.95 28.78
C GLU A 146 14.69 -25.65 28.41
N GLU A 147 16.02 -25.62 28.52
CA GLU A 147 16.82 -24.49 28.03
C GLU A 147 16.69 -24.30 26.51
N VAL A 148 16.74 -25.39 25.74
CA VAL A 148 16.57 -25.34 24.27
C VAL A 148 15.14 -24.93 23.89
N LYS A 149 14.15 -25.43 24.62
CA LYS A 149 12.73 -25.09 24.43
C LYS A 149 12.48 -23.61 24.70
N ALA A 150 12.99 -23.06 25.80
CA ALA A 150 12.86 -21.64 26.10
C ALA A 150 13.50 -20.76 25.00
N ARG A 151 14.66 -21.16 24.47
CA ARG A 151 15.30 -20.48 23.32
C ARG A 151 14.46 -20.60 22.05
N TYR A 152 13.89 -21.77 21.79
CA TYR A 152 12.98 -21.98 20.66
C TYR A 152 11.75 -21.07 20.76
N GLU A 153 11.09 -21.02 21.91
CA GLU A 153 9.90 -20.19 22.13
C GLU A 153 10.21 -18.70 21.91
N ALA A 154 11.34 -18.21 22.43
CA ALA A 154 11.80 -16.84 22.17
C ALA A 154 12.09 -16.59 20.68
N ALA A 155 12.78 -17.51 20.00
CA ALA A 155 13.07 -17.40 18.57
C ALA A 155 11.80 -17.48 17.71
N LYS A 156 10.83 -18.30 18.11
CA LYS A 156 9.53 -18.46 17.45
C LYS A 156 8.71 -17.18 17.60
N ALA A 157 8.64 -16.60 18.79
CA ALA A 157 7.97 -15.31 19.01
C ALA A 157 8.54 -14.21 18.10
N LYS A 158 9.88 -14.13 18.01
CA LYS A 158 10.56 -13.20 17.10
C LYS A 158 10.23 -13.51 15.63
N SER A 159 10.27 -14.77 15.22
CA SER A 159 9.92 -15.20 13.87
C SER A 159 8.49 -14.80 13.49
N ASP A 160 7.53 -14.93 14.42
CA ASP A 160 6.13 -14.60 14.19
C ASP A 160 5.89 -13.08 14.12
N GLU A 161 6.68 -12.29 14.84
CA GLU A 161 6.69 -10.84 14.72
C GLU A 161 7.25 -10.39 13.38
N THR A 162 8.44 -10.88 13.00
CA THR A 162 9.07 -10.54 11.71
C THR A 162 8.21 -11.02 10.54
N TYR A 163 7.58 -12.19 10.62
CA TYR A 163 6.65 -12.67 9.60
C TYR A 163 5.45 -11.75 9.41
N ARG A 164 4.85 -11.27 10.52
CA ARG A 164 3.73 -10.33 10.48
C ARG A 164 4.13 -9.03 9.80
N PHE A 165 5.28 -8.48 10.16
CA PHE A 165 5.80 -7.27 9.54
C PHE A 165 6.08 -7.47 8.04
N TYR A 166 6.84 -8.51 7.68
CA TYR A 166 7.15 -8.87 6.29
C TYR A 166 5.88 -9.05 5.45
N THR A 167 4.87 -9.75 5.98
CA THR A 167 3.61 -9.99 5.27
C THR A 167 2.85 -8.69 5.01
N ALA A 168 2.76 -7.81 6.02
CA ALA A 168 2.13 -6.50 5.85
C ALA A 168 2.85 -5.63 4.80
N GLU A 169 4.19 -5.63 4.81
CA GLU A 169 4.98 -4.91 3.81
C GLU A 169 4.87 -5.53 2.41
N ARG A 170 4.75 -6.86 2.33
CA ARG A 170 4.52 -7.58 1.07
C ARG A 170 3.16 -7.24 0.47
N GLU A 171 2.11 -7.13 1.28
CA GLU A 171 0.79 -6.70 0.81
C GLU A 171 0.79 -5.27 0.25
N LYS A 172 1.47 -4.34 0.92
CA LYS A 172 1.67 -2.97 0.40
C LYS A 172 2.44 -3.00 -0.91
N THR A 173 3.54 -3.75 -0.95
CA THR A 173 4.41 -3.87 -2.13
C THR A 173 3.67 -4.48 -3.30
N ALA A 174 2.78 -5.46 -3.09
CA ALA A 174 2.03 -6.12 -4.15
C ALA A 174 1.11 -5.15 -4.92
N LYS A 175 0.52 -4.17 -4.23
CA LYS A 175 -0.31 -3.12 -4.86
C LYS A 175 0.49 -2.26 -5.84
N LEU A 176 1.75 -2.00 -5.51
CA LEU A 176 2.66 -1.24 -6.35
C LEU A 176 3.36 -2.10 -7.42
N TYR A 177 3.68 -3.35 -7.13
CA TYR A 177 4.50 -4.22 -8.00
C TYR A 177 3.90 -4.41 -9.40
N PHE A 178 2.58 -4.49 -9.48
CA PHE A 178 1.82 -4.67 -10.72
C PHE A 178 1.11 -3.38 -11.18
N PHE A 179 1.47 -2.24 -10.58
CA PHE A 179 0.86 -0.97 -10.90
C PHE A 179 1.44 -0.40 -12.20
N GLU A 180 0.56 0.02 -13.10
CA GLU A 180 0.90 0.67 -14.36
C GLU A 180 0.32 2.08 -14.38
N MET A 181 1.07 3.05 -14.92
CA MET A 181 0.66 4.45 -14.96
C MET A 181 -0.64 4.70 -15.73
N ILE A 182 -0.94 3.84 -16.71
CA ILE A 182 -2.20 3.88 -17.47
C ILE A 182 -3.44 3.78 -16.56
N TYR A 183 -3.35 3.08 -15.43
CA TYR A 183 -4.46 2.98 -14.48
C TYR A 183 -4.78 4.32 -13.83
N LEU A 184 -3.76 5.13 -13.53
CA LEU A 184 -3.95 6.49 -13.02
C LEU A 184 -4.51 7.41 -14.09
N GLU A 185 -3.98 7.36 -15.31
CA GLU A 185 -4.50 8.17 -16.42
C GLU A 185 -6.00 7.90 -16.63
N MET A 186 -6.39 6.63 -16.75
CA MET A 186 -7.79 6.25 -16.92
C MET A 186 -8.69 6.74 -15.77
N LEU A 187 -8.18 6.70 -14.54
CA LEU A 187 -8.91 7.20 -13.37
C LEU A 187 -9.08 8.72 -13.42
N VAL A 188 -8.00 9.45 -13.72
CA VAL A 188 -8.01 10.91 -13.78
C VAL A 188 -8.90 11.43 -14.92
N VAL A 189 -8.91 10.76 -16.08
CA VAL A 189 -9.85 11.08 -17.18
C VAL A 189 -11.30 10.98 -16.71
N ARG A 190 -11.64 9.95 -15.91
CA ARG A 190 -13.00 9.79 -15.37
C ARG A 190 -13.32 10.87 -14.34
N MET A 191 -12.40 11.14 -13.42
CA MET A 191 -12.56 12.22 -12.43
C MET A 191 -12.77 13.58 -13.10
N LYS A 192 -12.02 13.88 -14.15
CA LYS A 192 -12.18 15.12 -14.93
C LYS A 192 -13.58 15.23 -15.51
N ARG A 193 -14.07 14.18 -16.18
CA ARG A 193 -15.43 14.16 -16.76
C ARG A 193 -16.51 14.42 -15.72
N ILE A 194 -16.36 13.87 -14.52
CA ILE A 194 -17.31 14.07 -13.42
C ILE A 194 -17.25 15.50 -12.92
N ALA A 195 -16.05 16.02 -12.64
CA ALA A 195 -15.86 17.39 -12.20
C ALA A 195 -16.47 18.39 -13.21
N ASP A 196 -16.18 18.20 -14.50
CA ASP A 196 -16.72 19.04 -15.58
C ASP A 196 -18.25 18.92 -15.70
N SER A 197 -18.80 17.72 -15.49
CA SER A 197 -20.27 17.51 -15.48
C SER A 197 -20.93 18.21 -14.29
N ILE A 198 -20.36 18.10 -13.09
CA ILE A 198 -20.87 18.79 -11.89
C ILE A 198 -20.89 20.31 -12.09
N ILE A 199 -19.81 20.88 -12.64
CA ILE A 199 -19.73 22.32 -12.93
C ILE A 199 -20.86 22.71 -13.87
N LYS A 200 -21.01 21.98 -14.98
CA LYS A 200 -22.05 22.24 -15.97
C LYS A 200 -23.45 22.15 -15.37
N ASP A 201 -23.75 21.09 -14.62
CA ASP A 201 -25.07 20.87 -14.03
C ASP A 201 -25.42 21.99 -13.03
N ILE A 202 -24.47 22.44 -12.20
CA ILE A 202 -24.71 23.56 -11.28
C ILE A 202 -24.92 24.88 -12.04
N GLU A 203 -24.20 25.12 -13.13
CA GLU A 203 -24.41 26.31 -13.98
C GLU A 203 -25.80 26.29 -14.64
N GLU A 204 -26.24 25.14 -15.14
CA GLU A 204 -27.59 24.95 -15.69
C GLU A 204 -28.66 25.21 -14.62
N LEU A 205 -28.54 24.59 -13.44
CA LEU A 205 -29.49 24.79 -12.34
C LEU A 205 -29.60 26.26 -11.90
N LYS A 206 -28.46 26.99 -11.85
CA LYS A 206 -28.43 28.44 -11.58
C LYS A 206 -29.14 29.22 -12.68
N SER A 207 -28.90 28.89 -13.95
CA SER A 207 -29.53 29.57 -15.08
C SER A 207 -31.05 29.38 -15.13
N GLU A 208 -31.53 28.24 -14.61
CA GLU A 208 -32.95 27.91 -14.49
C GLU A 208 -33.60 28.46 -13.21
N GLY A 209 -32.82 29.09 -12.31
CA GLY A 209 -33.30 29.61 -11.03
C GLY A 209 -33.74 28.53 -10.04
N LYS A 210 -33.21 27.31 -10.17
CA LYS A 210 -33.51 26.16 -9.28
C LYS A 210 -32.65 26.13 -8.02
N ILE A 211 -31.51 26.83 -8.03
CA ILE A 211 -30.57 27.04 -6.91
C ILE A 211 -29.99 28.46 -6.95
#